data_AF-A0A7J6QNB4-F1
#
_entry.id   AF-A0A7J6QNB4-F1
#
_cell.length_a   1.000
_cell.length_b   1.000
_cell.length_c   1.000
_cell.angle_alpha   90.00
_cell.angle_beta   90.00
_cell.angle_gamma   90.00
#
_symmetry.space_group_name_H-M   'P 1'
#
loop_
_entity.id
_entity.type
_entity.pdbx_description
1 polymer ?
#
loop_
_entity_poly.entity_id
_entity_poly.type
_entity_poly.pdbx_seq_one_letter_code
_entity_poly.pdbx_strand_id
1 'polypeptide(L)'
;RLGSSMKPILDAVMDPVCEFIRNAQAQYVNLVVNSEEGGIDEEEDGGPTTLLVQFCELLSSVVSKSKLRSIIKGKTAVVLELLASYCQITESQMAEWSDDPATFLANEDDDFAALTVRLSAEGMAAEMLEAFSSEAFKAIIEVATALVRDGTAASANPYAWKKTEVGLLMTGWACEAINHHGEKRKPIAQVDNLVKVAAGIV
;
A
#
# COMPACT_ATOMS: atom_id res chain seq x y z
N ARG A 1 15.97 -9.96 -23.93
CA ARG A 1 17.43 -9.72 -23.76
C ARG A 1 17.64 -8.54 -22.82
N LEU A 2 16.97 -7.40 -23.07
CA LEU A 2 17.01 -6.21 -22.21
C LEU A 2 16.74 -6.46 -20.71
N GLY A 3 15.63 -7.12 -20.34
CA GLY A 3 15.35 -7.41 -18.92
C GLY A 3 16.41 -8.25 -18.19
N SER A 4 17.07 -9.18 -18.88
CA SER A 4 18.18 -9.96 -18.29
C SER A 4 19.43 -9.10 -18.09
N SER A 5 19.69 -8.15 -19.00
CA SER A 5 20.81 -7.20 -18.89
C SER A 5 20.56 -6.12 -17.84
N MET A 6 19.30 -5.72 -17.64
CA MET A 6 18.91 -4.72 -16.63
C MET A 6 18.83 -5.28 -15.22
N LYS A 7 18.56 -6.59 -15.07
CA LYS A 7 18.42 -7.22 -13.75
C LYS A 7 19.53 -6.82 -12.76
N PRO A 8 20.83 -7.00 -13.03
CA PRO A 8 21.86 -6.67 -12.05
C PRO A 8 21.89 -5.19 -11.66
N ILE A 9 21.51 -4.30 -12.58
CA ILE A 9 21.44 -2.85 -12.31
C ILE A 9 20.25 -2.55 -11.39
N LEU A 10 19.08 -3.09 -11.71
CA LEU A 10 17.88 -2.92 -10.90
C LEU A 10 18.05 -3.54 -9.51
N ASP A 11 18.66 -4.72 -9.43
CA ASP A 11 18.95 -5.43 -8.17
C ASP A 11 19.85 -4.56 -7.27
N ALA A 12 20.89 -3.94 -7.83
CA ALA A 12 21.81 -3.08 -7.10
C ALA A 12 21.19 -1.77 -6.60
N VAL A 13 20.15 -1.26 -7.28
CA VAL A 13 19.49 0.01 -6.94
C VAL A 13 18.28 -0.19 -6.04
N MET A 14 17.66 -1.38 -6.05
CA MET A 14 16.40 -1.62 -5.34
C MET A 14 16.51 -1.41 -3.83
N ASP A 15 17.56 -1.93 -3.18
CA ASP A 15 17.74 -1.80 -1.73
C ASP A 15 17.96 -0.34 -1.30
N PRO A 16 18.87 0.43 -1.94
CA PRO A 16 19.01 1.87 -1.69
C PRO A 16 17.72 2.67 -1.88
N VAL A 17 16.92 2.36 -2.90
CA VAL A 17 15.64 3.08 -3.13
C VAL A 17 14.62 2.72 -2.04
N CYS A 18 14.50 1.45 -1.68
CA CYS A 18 13.63 1.04 -0.57
C CYS A 18 14.03 1.70 0.75
N GLU A 19 15.33 1.84 1.01
CA GLU A 19 15.85 2.52 2.20
C GLU A 19 15.57 4.04 2.16
N PHE A 20 15.76 4.68 1.00
CA PHE A 20 15.41 6.08 0.81
C PHE A 20 13.93 6.35 1.13
N ILE A 21 13.03 5.55 0.53
CA ILE A 21 11.59 5.67 0.80
C ILE A 21 11.34 5.44 2.30
N ARG A 22 11.87 4.37 2.90
CA ARG A 22 11.66 4.07 4.33
C ARG A 22 12.06 5.23 5.23
N ASN A 23 13.18 5.88 4.93
CA ASN A 23 13.67 7.01 5.72
C ASN A 23 12.83 8.28 5.53
N ALA A 24 12.16 8.45 4.39
CA ALA A 24 11.24 9.56 4.13
C ALA A 24 9.87 9.39 4.81
N GLN A 25 9.52 8.18 5.26
CA GLN A 25 8.20 7.85 5.81
C GLN A 25 7.74 8.82 6.91
N ALA A 26 8.57 9.06 7.93
CA ALA A 26 8.20 9.93 9.03
C ALA A 26 7.94 11.38 8.58
N GLN A 27 8.72 11.86 7.62
CA GLN A 27 8.55 13.20 7.06
C GLN A 27 7.27 13.29 6.22
N TYR A 28 7.00 12.29 5.38
CA TYR A 28 5.76 12.23 4.59
C TYR A 28 4.53 12.22 5.50
N VAL A 29 4.52 11.39 6.55
CA VAL A 29 3.40 11.31 7.48
C VAL A 29 3.15 12.66 8.16
N ASN A 30 4.21 13.39 8.53
CA ASN A 30 4.06 14.67 9.21
C ASN A 30 3.71 15.82 8.26
N LEU A 31 4.27 15.85 7.06
CA LEU A 31 4.18 16.99 6.14
C LEU A 31 3.05 16.85 5.11
N VAL A 32 2.58 15.63 4.85
CA VAL A 32 1.53 15.34 3.87
C VAL A 32 0.32 14.74 4.57
N VAL A 33 0.49 13.63 5.29
CA VAL A 33 -0.66 12.86 5.83
C VAL A 33 -1.37 13.61 6.96
N ASN A 34 -0.64 14.10 7.96
CA ASN A 34 -1.21 14.70 9.17
C ASN A 34 -1.12 16.23 9.18
N SER A 35 -0.81 16.85 8.04
CA SER A 35 -0.66 18.30 7.98
C SER A 35 -1.99 18.98 7.71
N GLU A 36 -2.47 19.76 8.67
CA GLU A 36 -3.71 20.55 8.55
C GLU A 36 -3.49 21.91 7.86
N GLU A 37 -2.31 22.53 8.02
CA GLU A 37 -1.97 23.82 7.40
C GLU A 37 -0.45 23.94 7.17
N GLY A 38 -0.02 24.46 6.01
CA GLY A 38 1.40 24.67 5.69
C GLY A 38 2.19 23.41 5.34
N GLY A 39 1.49 22.32 5.03
CA GLY A 39 2.06 21.06 4.54
C GLY A 39 2.45 21.11 3.08
N ILE A 40 2.91 19.97 2.57
CA ILE A 40 3.15 19.77 1.14
C ILE A 40 1.83 19.38 0.49
N ASP A 41 1.48 20.09 -0.57
CA ASP A 41 0.31 19.80 -1.39
C ASP A 41 0.49 18.48 -2.14
N GLU A 42 -0.51 17.61 -2.08
CA GLU A 42 -0.49 16.33 -2.80
C GLU A 42 -0.51 16.52 -4.32
N GLU A 43 -1.07 17.64 -4.78
CA GLU A 43 -1.15 18.02 -6.20
C GLU A 43 0.12 18.76 -6.67
N GLU A 44 1.14 18.93 -5.82
CA GLU A 44 2.41 19.53 -6.23
C GLU A 44 3.10 18.66 -7.30
N ASP A 45 3.21 19.20 -8.52
CA ASP A 45 3.90 18.56 -9.64
C ASP A 45 5.35 18.21 -9.27
N GLY A 46 5.68 16.92 -9.32
CA GLY A 46 7.02 16.43 -8.95
C GLY A 46 7.27 16.38 -7.44
N GLY A 47 6.22 16.55 -6.63
CA GLY A 47 6.26 16.40 -5.18
C GLY A 47 6.41 14.94 -4.72
N PRO A 48 6.39 14.71 -3.39
CA PRO A 48 6.57 13.39 -2.80
C PRO A 48 5.56 12.35 -3.28
N THR A 49 4.31 12.76 -3.51
CA THR A 49 3.22 11.91 -4.04
C THR A 49 3.56 11.39 -5.43
N THR A 50 3.98 12.27 -6.34
CA THR A 50 4.43 11.91 -7.70
C THR A 50 5.58 10.89 -7.66
N LEU A 51 6.57 11.11 -6.79
CA LEU A 51 7.70 10.19 -6.64
C LEU A 51 7.26 8.80 -6.14
N LEU A 52 6.32 8.74 -5.21
CA LEU A 52 5.78 7.50 -4.68
C LEU A 52 4.96 6.74 -5.73
N VAL A 53 4.15 7.43 -6.52
CA VAL A 53 3.42 6.85 -7.66
C VAL A 53 4.41 6.20 -8.64
N GLN A 54 5.44 6.94 -9.06
CA GLN A 54 6.49 6.40 -9.96
C GLN A 54 7.25 5.22 -9.35
N PHE A 55 7.46 5.23 -8.04
CA PHE A 55 8.08 4.10 -7.34
C PHE A 55 7.18 2.86 -7.37
N CYS A 56 5.87 3.00 -7.13
CA CYS A 56 4.89 1.93 -7.29
C CYS A 56 4.91 1.39 -8.74
N GLU A 57 4.87 2.25 -9.75
CA GLU A 57 4.92 1.85 -11.17
C GLU A 57 6.21 1.11 -11.55
N LEU A 58 7.36 1.54 -11.02
CA LEU A 58 8.63 0.85 -11.20
C LEU A 58 8.56 -0.56 -10.60
N LEU A 59 8.04 -0.68 -9.38
CA LEU A 59 7.88 -1.96 -8.72
C LEU A 59 6.91 -2.88 -9.49
N SER A 60 5.77 -2.36 -9.95
CA SER A 60 4.80 -3.11 -10.79
C SER A 60 5.46 -3.59 -12.08
N SER A 61 6.25 -2.73 -12.71
CA SER A 61 7.04 -3.09 -13.89
C SER A 61 8.06 -4.20 -13.61
N VAL A 62 8.71 -4.19 -12.44
CA VAL A 62 9.64 -5.26 -12.02
C VAL A 62 8.90 -6.57 -11.77
N VAL A 63 7.74 -6.53 -11.11
CA VAL A 63 6.95 -7.72 -10.76
C VAL A 63 6.27 -8.35 -11.98
N SER A 64 5.75 -7.55 -12.91
CA SER A 64 5.11 -8.06 -14.13
C SER A 64 6.09 -8.84 -15.04
N LYS A 65 7.41 -8.55 -14.97
CA LYS A 65 8.43 -9.27 -15.75
C LYS A 65 8.99 -10.46 -14.97
N SER A 66 8.65 -11.67 -15.42
CA SER A 66 9.11 -12.94 -14.81
C SER A 66 10.63 -13.04 -14.55
N LYS A 67 11.45 -12.40 -15.39
CA LYS A 67 12.92 -12.38 -15.25
C LYS A 67 13.44 -11.43 -14.17
N LEU A 68 12.62 -10.48 -13.74
CA LEU A 68 12.95 -9.47 -12.73
C LEU A 68 12.28 -9.77 -11.38
N ARG A 69 11.21 -10.58 -11.35
CA ARG A 69 10.49 -11.00 -10.12
C ARG A 69 11.38 -11.44 -8.97
N SER A 70 12.53 -12.06 -9.23
CA SER A 70 13.47 -12.47 -8.18
C SER A 70 14.04 -11.31 -7.35
N ILE A 71 13.97 -10.08 -7.84
CA ILE A 71 14.41 -8.87 -7.11
C ILE A 71 13.47 -8.60 -5.91
N ILE A 72 12.17 -8.87 -6.08
CA ILE A 72 11.13 -8.64 -5.05
C ILE A 72 10.77 -9.92 -4.29
N LYS A 73 10.97 -11.09 -4.90
CA LYS A 73 10.69 -12.38 -4.26
C LYS A 73 11.45 -12.51 -2.93
N GLY A 74 10.75 -12.89 -1.87
CA GLY A 74 11.27 -12.97 -0.50
C GLY A 74 11.29 -11.63 0.23
N LYS A 75 10.90 -10.52 -0.42
CA LYS A 75 10.82 -9.17 0.15
C LYS A 75 9.38 -8.62 0.14
N THR A 76 8.38 -9.46 -0.11
CA THR A 76 6.98 -9.03 -0.30
C THR A 76 6.44 -8.26 0.91
N ALA A 77 6.63 -8.77 2.13
CA ALA A 77 6.23 -8.09 3.36
C ALA A 77 6.92 -6.74 3.52
N VAL A 78 8.24 -6.69 3.32
CA VAL A 78 9.04 -5.46 3.44
C VAL A 78 8.56 -4.37 2.49
N VAL A 79 8.21 -4.74 1.25
CA VAL A 79 7.66 -3.82 0.24
C VAL A 79 6.25 -3.36 0.63
N LEU A 80 5.39 -4.27 1.06
CA LEU A 80 4.03 -3.93 1.47
C LEU A 80 3.99 -3.03 2.71
N GLU A 81 4.84 -3.28 3.71
CA GLU A 81 5.00 -2.41 4.89
C GLU A 81 5.46 -1.00 4.50
N LEU A 82 6.38 -0.92 3.54
CA LEU A 82 6.89 0.34 3.02
C LEU A 82 5.74 1.15 2.41
N LEU A 83 4.96 0.53 1.51
CA LEU A 83 3.88 1.19 0.78
C LEU A 83 2.71 1.57 1.70
N ALA A 84 2.33 0.70 2.65
CA ALA A 84 1.18 0.91 3.53
C ALA A 84 1.21 2.27 4.25
N SER A 85 2.40 2.73 4.63
CA SER A 85 2.56 4.00 5.35
C SER A 85 2.18 5.22 4.52
N TYR A 86 2.29 5.12 3.19
CA TYR A 86 1.95 6.18 2.24
C TYR A 86 0.50 6.10 1.77
N CYS A 87 -0.18 4.99 2.06
CA CYS A 87 -1.59 4.80 1.76
C CYS A 87 -2.51 5.40 2.83
N GLN A 88 -2.03 6.15 3.83
CA GLN A 88 -2.92 6.76 4.84
C GLN A 88 -3.70 7.94 4.25
N ILE A 89 -4.98 8.08 4.63
CA ILE A 89 -5.79 9.26 4.26
C ILE A 89 -5.11 10.53 4.80
N THR A 90 -4.97 11.53 3.95
CA THR A 90 -4.40 12.83 4.36
C THR A 90 -5.45 13.75 4.97
N GLU A 91 -5.03 14.76 5.72
CA GLU A 91 -5.98 15.79 6.20
C GLU A 91 -6.60 16.58 5.04
N SER A 92 -5.87 16.77 3.93
CA SER A 92 -6.40 17.41 2.71
C SER A 92 -7.54 16.60 2.11
N GLN A 93 -7.33 15.29 1.92
CA GLN A 93 -8.37 14.35 1.47
C GLN A 93 -9.56 14.33 2.42
N MET A 94 -9.32 14.27 3.74
CA MET A 94 -10.40 14.33 4.73
C MET A 94 -11.24 15.60 4.59
N ALA A 95 -10.60 16.76 4.40
CA ALA A 95 -11.29 18.04 4.23
C ALA A 95 -12.09 18.07 2.93
N GLU A 96 -11.48 17.67 1.81
CA GLU A 96 -12.12 17.62 0.49
C GLU A 96 -13.32 16.67 0.48
N TRP A 97 -13.15 15.44 0.98
CA TRP A 97 -14.20 14.41 0.99
C TRP A 97 -15.34 14.75 1.96
N SER A 98 -15.05 15.56 2.98
CA SER A 98 -16.08 16.09 3.88
C SER A 98 -16.88 17.23 3.26
N ASP A 99 -16.26 18.05 2.42
CA ASP A 99 -16.91 19.17 1.72
C ASP A 99 -17.70 18.68 0.50
N ASP A 100 -17.14 17.76 -0.29
CA ASP A 100 -17.78 17.14 -1.44
C ASP A 100 -17.71 15.59 -1.40
N PRO A 101 -18.75 14.93 -0.88
CA PRO A 101 -18.86 13.48 -0.89
C PRO A 101 -18.86 12.85 -2.29
N ALA A 102 -19.18 13.61 -3.36
CA ALA A 102 -19.10 13.09 -4.72
C ALA A 102 -17.64 12.86 -5.14
N THR A 103 -16.71 13.68 -4.66
CA THR A 103 -15.27 13.51 -4.89
C THR A 103 -14.74 12.26 -4.22
N PHE A 104 -15.20 11.94 -3.01
CA PHE A 104 -14.89 10.66 -2.36
C PHE A 104 -15.34 9.48 -3.22
N LEU A 105 -16.59 9.49 -3.68
CA LEU A 105 -17.13 8.43 -4.53
C LEU A 105 -16.36 8.28 -5.84
N ALA A 106 -15.93 9.39 -6.45
CA ALA A 106 -15.11 9.35 -7.64
C ALA A 106 -13.72 8.77 -7.33
N ASN A 107 -13.05 9.23 -6.26
CA ASN A 107 -11.71 8.77 -5.90
C ASN A 107 -11.62 7.28 -5.52
N GLU A 108 -12.72 6.70 -5.02
CA GLU A 108 -12.84 5.29 -4.64
C GLU A 108 -13.50 4.43 -5.74
N ASP A 109 -13.84 5.00 -6.90
CA ASP A 109 -14.34 4.25 -8.06
C ASP A 109 -13.17 3.70 -8.88
N ASP A 110 -13.16 2.39 -9.13
CA ASP A 110 -12.13 1.68 -9.91
C ASP A 110 -11.96 2.25 -11.33
N ASP A 111 -13.01 2.89 -11.88
CA ASP A 111 -13.01 3.51 -13.21
C ASP A 111 -12.47 4.96 -13.21
N PHE A 112 -12.16 5.53 -12.04
CA PHE A 112 -11.65 6.89 -11.93
C PHE A 112 -10.14 6.96 -12.19
N ALA A 113 -9.75 7.76 -13.18
CA ALA A 113 -8.37 7.87 -13.65
C ALA A 113 -7.46 8.73 -12.75
N ALA A 114 -7.67 8.74 -11.43
CA ALA A 114 -6.79 9.45 -10.51
C ALA A 114 -5.47 8.70 -10.31
N LEU A 115 -4.36 9.43 -10.38
CA LEU A 115 -3.02 8.90 -10.09
C LEU A 115 -2.66 9.18 -8.64
N THR A 116 -3.35 8.51 -7.72
CA THR A 116 -3.04 8.61 -6.28
C THR A 116 -2.00 7.57 -5.86
N VAL A 117 -1.32 7.83 -4.74
CA VAL A 117 -0.41 6.85 -4.14
C VAL A 117 -1.16 5.58 -3.73
N ARG A 118 -2.40 5.72 -3.24
CA ARG A 118 -3.28 4.60 -2.83
C ARG A 118 -3.58 3.66 -3.99
N LEU A 119 -4.11 4.19 -5.09
CA LEU A 119 -4.44 3.40 -6.29
C LEU A 119 -3.19 2.76 -6.90
N SER A 120 -2.06 3.48 -6.89
CA SER A 120 -0.79 2.94 -7.39
C SER A 120 -0.26 1.79 -6.52
N ALA A 121 -0.41 1.89 -5.20
CA ALA A 121 -0.02 0.84 -4.26
C ALA A 121 -0.95 -0.39 -4.35
N GLU A 122 -2.25 -0.18 -4.55
CA GLU A 122 -3.23 -1.23 -4.81
C GLU A 122 -2.91 -2.00 -6.09
N GLY A 123 -2.70 -1.31 -7.21
CA GLY A 123 -2.31 -1.94 -8.47
C GLY A 123 -1.00 -2.72 -8.35
N MET A 124 -0.03 -2.20 -7.60
CA MET A 124 1.20 -2.93 -7.27
C MET A 124 0.93 -4.18 -6.41
N ALA A 125 0.06 -4.09 -5.40
CA ALA A 125 -0.32 -5.22 -4.56
C ALA A 125 -1.03 -6.31 -5.37
N ALA A 126 -1.90 -5.94 -6.32
CA ALA A 126 -2.55 -6.86 -7.25
C ALA A 126 -1.53 -7.61 -8.12
N GLU A 127 -0.55 -6.90 -8.71
CA GLU A 127 0.56 -7.51 -9.46
C GLU A 127 1.38 -8.47 -8.59
N MET A 128 1.62 -8.14 -7.32
CA MET A 128 2.30 -9.03 -6.37
C MET A 128 1.48 -10.29 -6.06
N LEU A 129 0.17 -10.16 -5.88
CA LEU A 129 -0.75 -11.27 -5.66
C LEU A 129 -0.77 -12.22 -6.86
N GLU A 130 -0.78 -11.69 -8.08
CA GLU A 130 -0.68 -12.50 -9.29
C GLU A 130 0.69 -13.20 -9.38
N ALA A 131 1.79 -12.45 -9.16
CA ALA A 131 3.14 -12.95 -9.38
C ALA A 131 3.65 -13.92 -8.31
N PHE A 132 3.25 -13.72 -7.04
CA PHE A 132 3.78 -14.44 -5.87
C PHE A 132 2.70 -15.21 -5.08
N SER A 133 1.43 -15.08 -5.46
CA SER A 133 0.29 -15.83 -4.92
C SER A 133 0.27 -15.87 -3.38
N SER A 134 0.53 -17.03 -2.77
CA SER A 134 0.45 -17.22 -1.32
C SER A 134 1.47 -16.42 -0.52
N GLU A 135 2.62 -16.08 -1.12
CA GLU A 135 3.65 -15.27 -0.45
C GLU A 135 3.16 -13.83 -0.26
N ALA A 136 2.62 -13.21 -1.32
CA ALA A 136 2.02 -11.88 -1.26
C ALA A 136 0.77 -11.87 -0.37
N PHE A 137 -0.11 -12.87 -0.51
CA PHE A 137 -1.32 -12.96 0.32
C PHE A 137 -0.99 -12.98 1.82
N LYS A 138 -0.05 -13.85 2.25
CA LYS A 138 0.35 -13.92 3.67
C LYS A 138 0.95 -12.61 4.14
N ALA A 139 1.82 -12.01 3.33
CA ALA A 139 2.44 -10.73 3.66
C ALA A 139 1.40 -9.62 3.85
N ILE A 140 0.41 -9.51 2.95
CA ILE A 140 -0.67 -8.52 3.10
C ILE A 140 -1.41 -8.70 4.42
N ILE A 141 -1.79 -9.94 4.76
CA ILE A 141 -2.50 -10.25 6.00
C ILE A 141 -1.65 -9.94 7.24
N GLU A 142 -0.35 -10.27 7.22
CA GLU A 142 0.57 -9.99 8.33
C GLU A 142 0.72 -8.49 8.56
N VAL A 143 0.93 -7.71 7.49
CA VAL A 143 1.06 -6.25 7.55
C VAL A 143 -0.25 -5.59 8.00
N ALA A 144 -1.38 -6.00 7.42
CA ALA A 144 -2.69 -5.52 7.79
C ALA A 144 -2.99 -5.76 9.28
N THR A 145 -2.69 -6.96 9.77
CA THR A 145 -2.88 -7.32 11.19
C THR A 145 -2.02 -6.45 12.10
N ALA A 146 -0.75 -6.22 11.73
CA ALA A 146 0.15 -5.37 12.50
C ALA A 146 -0.36 -3.92 12.56
N LEU A 147 -0.84 -3.37 11.44
CA LEU A 147 -1.38 -2.02 11.35
C LEU A 147 -2.63 -1.82 12.21
N VAL A 148 -3.59 -2.77 12.17
CA VAL A 148 -4.79 -2.74 13.01
C VAL A 148 -4.43 -2.82 14.49
N ARG A 149 -3.54 -3.73 14.87
CA ARG A 149 -3.06 -3.85 16.25
C ARG A 149 -2.38 -2.57 16.73
N ASP A 150 -1.49 -2.02 15.92
CA ASP A 150 -0.71 -0.84 16.30
C ASP A 150 -1.58 0.42 16.34
N GLY A 151 -2.58 0.55 15.46
CA GLY A 151 -3.56 1.63 15.48
C GLY A 151 -4.48 1.56 16.70
N THR A 152 -4.99 0.38 17.05
CA THR A 152 -5.85 0.17 18.22
C THR A 152 -5.11 0.34 19.55
N ALA A 153 -3.83 0.00 19.61
CA ALA A 153 -3.00 0.18 20.81
C ALA A 153 -2.59 1.65 21.07
N ALA A 154 -2.60 2.50 20.03
CA ALA A 154 -2.11 3.89 20.10
C ALA A 154 -3.21 4.90 20.42
N SER A 155 -4.08 4.63 21.41
CA SER A 155 -5.27 5.43 21.73
C SER A 155 -5.03 6.91 22.09
N ALA A 156 -3.79 7.28 22.44
CA ALA A 156 -3.40 8.66 22.72
C ALA A 156 -3.02 9.48 21.48
N ASN A 157 -2.81 8.84 20.32
CA ASN A 157 -2.49 9.53 19.07
C ASN A 157 -3.79 9.77 18.27
N PRO A 158 -4.18 11.03 18.00
CA PRO A 158 -5.42 11.34 17.28
C PRO A 158 -5.44 10.79 15.84
N TYR A 159 -4.27 10.52 15.24
CA TYR A 159 -4.15 9.95 13.91
C TYR A 159 -4.00 8.42 13.90
N ALA A 160 -4.08 7.75 15.06
CA ALA A 160 -3.86 6.31 15.16
C ALA A 160 -4.86 5.48 14.32
N TRP A 161 -6.07 6.01 14.13
CA TRP A 161 -7.11 5.38 13.32
C TRP A 161 -6.68 5.19 11.86
N LYS A 162 -5.80 6.06 11.31
CA LYS A 162 -5.30 5.96 9.93
C LYS A 162 -4.55 4.66 9.69
N LYS A 163 -3.82 4.15 10.69
CA LYS A 163 -3.18 2.82 10.61
C LYS A 163 -4.21 1.71 10.54
N THR A 164 -5.24 1.78 11.39
CA THR A 164 -6.33 0.80 11.37
C THR A 164 -7.05 0.80 10.02
N GLU A 165 -7.32 1.98 9.47
CA GLU A 165 -7.93 2.16 8.15
C GLU A 165 -7.08 1.54 7.04
N VAL A 166 -5.77 1.80 6.99
CA VAL A 166 -4.89 1.16 6.00
C VAL A 166 -4.85 -0.36 6.18
N GLY A 167 -4.88 -0.86 7.42
CA GLY A 167 -4.97 -2.30 7.66
C GLY A 167 -6.25 -2.92 7.08
N LEU A 168 -7.38 -2.19 7.13
CA LEU A 168 -8.63 -2.61 6.49
C LEU A 168 -8.55 -2.52 4.96
N LEU A 169 -8.00 -1.44 4.42
CA LEU A 169 -7.73 -1.28 2.98
C LEU A 169 -6.94 -2.46 2.41
N MET A 170 -5.80 -2.79 3.05
CA MET A 170 -4.96 -3.91 2.66
C MET A 170 -5.68 -5.27 2.76
N THR A 171 -6.56 -5.42 3.75
CA THR A 171 -7.41 -6.61 3.86
C THR A 171 -8.38 -6.70 2.67
N GLY A 172 -8.89 -5.56 2.20
CA GLY A 172 -9.68 -5.43 0.97
C GLY A 172 -8.94 -6.00 -0.25
N TRP A 173 -7.69 -5.55 -0.49
CA TRP A 173 -6.85 -6.06 -1.58
C TRP A 173 -6.69 -7.58 -1.56
N ALA A 174 -6.51 -8.17 -0.37
CA ALA A 174 -6.43 -9.62 -0.22
C ALA A 174 -7.77 -10.32 -0.54
N CYS A 175 -8.91 -9.73 -0.17
CA CYS A 175 -10.24 -10.27 -0.44
C CYS A 175 -10.57 -10.25 -1.93
N GLU A 176 -10.22 -9.18 -2.63
CA GLU A 176 -10.43 -9.07 -4.07
C GLU A 176 -9.68 -10.16 -4.84
N ALA A 177 -8.41 -10.42 -4.48
CA ALA A 177 -7.65 -11.51 -5.08
C ALA A 177 -8.26 -12.90 -4.83
N ILE A 178 -8.96 -13.11 -3.71
CA ILE A 178 -9.71 -14.36 -3.47
C ILE A 178 -10.88 -14.47 -4.45
N ASN A 179 -11.60 -13.39 -4.67
CA ASN A 179 -12.79 -13.35 -5.55
C ASN A 179 -12.40 -13.50 -7.03
N HIS A 180 -11.34 -12.83 -7.48
CA HIS A 180 -10.84 -12.93 -8.86
C HIS A 180 -10.21 -14.30 -9.18
N HIS A 181 -9.68 -15.02 -8.18
CA HIS A 181 -9.07 -16.34 -8.37
C HIS A 181 -9.98 -17.53 -8.05
N GLY A 182 -11.31 -17.35 -8.15
CA GLY A 182 -12.33 -18.41 -8.24
C GLY A 182 -11.92 -19.77 -7.64
N GLU A 183 -12.17 -19.95 -6.34
CA GLU A 183 -12.24 -21.25 -5.67
C GLU A 183 -11.21 -22.32 -6.10
N LYS A 184 -9.90 -22.08 -5.95
CA LYS A 184 -8.93 -23.21 -5.93
C LYS A 184 -7.95 -23.26 -4.77
N ARG A 185 -7.87 -22.24 -3.91
CA ARG A 185 -7.07 -22.30 -2.68
C ARG A 185 -7.75 -21.51 -1.57
N LYS A 186 -8.38 -22.20 -0.62
CA LYS A 186 -9.00 -21.59 0.57
C LYS A 186 -7.93 -20.90 1.44
N PRO A 187 -8.01 -19.57 1.68
CA PRO A 187 -7.29 -18.92 2.76
C PRO A 187 -8.27 -18.48 3.86
N ILE A 188 -9.34 -19.25 4.10
CA ILE A 188 -10.45 -18.86 4.99
C ILE A 188 -10.00 -18.68 6.45
N ALA A 189 -9.02 -19.45 6.92
CA ALA A 189 -8.59 -19.40 8.32
C ALA A 189 -7.79 -18.12 8.69
N GLN A 190 -7.12 -17.48 7.72
CA GLN A 190 -6.31 -16.28 8.01
C GLN A 190 -7.17 -15.01 8.02
N VAL A 191 -8.18 -14.93 7.14
CA VAL A 191 -9.15 -13.82 7.12
C VAL A 191 -10.03 -13.83 8.38
N ASP A 192 -10.47 -15.01 8.83
CA ASP A 192 -11.24 -15.16 10.08
C ASP A 192 -10.48 -14.63 11.31
N ASN A 193 -9.16 -14.81 11.36
CA ASN A 193 -8.34 -14.28 12.46
C ASN A 193 -8.24 -12.75 12.40
N LEU A 194 -8.17 -12.16 11.20
CA LEU A 194 -8.13 -10.72 11.01
C LEU A 194 -9.43 -10.05 11.45
N VAL A 195 -10.58 -10.62 11.08
CA VAL A 195 -11.90 -10.15 11.54
C VAL A 195 -11.99 -10.21 13.06
N LYS A 196 -11.48 -11.29 13.68
CA LYS A 196 -11.50 -11.41 15.15
C LYS A 196 -10.57 -10.40 15.84
N VAL A 197 -9.39 -10.11 15.27
CA VAL A 197 -8.49 -9.06 15.79
C VAL A 197 -9.14 -7.68 15.65
N ALA A 198 -9.70 -7.36 14.48
CA ALA A 198 -10.39 -6.09 14.25
C ALA A 198 -11.63 -5.90 15.16
N ALA A 199 -12.32 -6.99 15.49
CA ALA A 199 -13.45 -6.99 16.41
C ALA A 199 -13.06 -7.06 17.90
N GLY A 200 -11.76 -7.12 18.24
CA GLY A 200 -11.28 -7.23 19.62
C GLY A 200 -11.67 -8.55 20.31
N ILE A 201 -11.89 -9.62 19.53
CA ILE A 201 -12.31 -10.94 20.02
C ILE A 201 -11.11 -11.80 20.46
N VAL A 202 -9.88 -11.41 20.10
CA VAL A 202 -8.62 -12.04 20.53
C VAL A 202 -7.64 -10.99 21.01
#